data_AF-A0A9X6F7U0-F1
#
_entry.id   AF-A0A9X6F7U0-F1
#
_cell.length_a   1.000
_cell.length_b   1.000
_cell.length_c   1.000
_cell.angle_alpha   90.00
_cell.angle_beta   90.00
_cell.angle_gamma   90.00
#
_symmetry.space_group_name_H-M   'P 1'
#
loop_
_entity.id
_entity.type
_entity.pdbx_description
1 polymer ?
#
loop_
_entity_poly.entity_id
_entity_poly.type
_entity_poly.pdbx_seq_one_letter_code
_entity_poly.pdbx_strand_id
1 'polypeptide(L)' 'MHQEAKHTTIAGFSLGGLAAFYATLQNPHVFGNVLSMSGSVHWKKDDYENQIPWIENQI' A
#
# COMPACT_ATOMS: atom_id res chain seq x y z
N MET A 1 -12.07 -2.09 -24.28
CA MET A 1 -12.80 -2.68 -23.13
C MET A 1 -11.95 -2.47 -21.90
N HIS A 2 -12.52 -2.07 -20.76
CA HIS A 2 -11.77 -1.99 -19.51
C HIS A 2 -11.72 -3.39 -18.90
N GLN A 3 -10.56 -3.82 -18.39
CA GLN A 3 -10.43 -5.11 -17.71
C GLN A 3 -11.19 -5.04 -16.38
N GLU A 4 -11.82 -6.13 -15.94
CA GLU A 4 -12.44 -6.17 -14.60
C GLU A 4 -11.36 -6.02 -13.51
N ALA A 5 -11.64 -5.22 -12.48
CA ALA A 5 -10.70 -4.92 -11.40
C ALA A 5 -10.06 -6.18 -10.79
N LYS A 6 -10.84 -7.25 -10.58
CA LYS A 6 -10.37 -8.54 -10.02
C LYS A 6 -9.26 -9.22 -10.84
N HIS A 7 -9.04 -8.78 -12.07
CA HIS A 7 -7.99 -9.27 -12.97
C HIS A 7 -6.83 -8.28 -13.13
N THR A 8 -6.88 -7.14 -12.43
CA THR A 8 -5.81 -6.14 -12.45
C THR A 8 -5.07 -6.19 -11.12
N THR A 9 -3.80 -6.58 -11.19
CA THR A 9 -2.90 -6.64 -10.03
C THR A 9 -1.86 -5.54 -10.13
N ILE A 10 -1.67 -4.79 -9.04
CA ILE A 10 -0.52 -3.89 -8.87
C ILE A 10 0.45 -4.48 -7.84
N ALA A 11 1.75 -4.42 -8.14
CA ALA A 11 2.78 -4.99 -7.30
C ALA A 11 3.86 -3.95 -6.99
N GLY A 12 4.51 -4.09 -5.83
CA GLY A 12 5.63 -3.22 -5.45
C GLY A 12 6.47 -3.78 -4.32
N PHE A 13 7.71 -3.29 -4.23
CA PHE A 13 8.68 -3.63 -3.19
C PHE A 13 9.08 -2.40 -2.38
N SER A 14 9.32 -2.54 -1.07
CA SER A 14 9.73 -1.44 -0.18
C SER A 14 8.71 -0.28 -0.24
N LEU A 15 9.14 0.95 -0.52
CA LEU A 15 8.22 2.09 -0.67
C LEU A 15 7.20 1.86 -1.81
N GLY A 16 7.60 1.17 -2.87
CA GLY A 16 6.69 0.78 -3.95
C GLY A 16 5.59 -0.17 -3.48
N GLY A 17 5.88 -1.02 -2.49
CA GLY A 17 4.88 -1.91 -1.88
C GLY A 17 3.84 -1.13 -1.09
N LEU A 18 4.26 -0.13 -0.30
CA LEU A 18 3.34 0.79 0.38
C LEU A 18 2.49 1.55 -0.65
N ALA A 19 3.11 2.09 -1.71
CA ALA A 19 2.42 2.83 -2.75
C ALA A 19 1.37 1.96 -3.49
N ALA A 20 1.72 0.73 -3.87
CA ALA A 20 0.81 -0.22 -4.51
C ALA A 20 -0.40 -0.55 -3.63
N PHE A 21 -0.16 -0.75 -2.32
CA PHE A 21 -1.22 -1.00 -1.35
C PHE A 21 -2.14 0.21 -1.19
N TYR A 22 -1.58 1.40 -1.00
CA TYR A 22 -2.34 2.64 -0.90
C TYR A 22 -3.17 2.89 -2.16
N ALA A 23 -2.57 2.76 -3.35
CA ALA A 23 -3.27 2.97 -4.62
C ALA A 23 -4.47 2.04 -4.81
N THR A 24 -4.36 0.79 -4.37
CA THR A 24 -5.44 -0.21 -4.41
C THR A 24 -6.58 0.15 -3.46
N LEU A 25 -6.27 0.58 -2.23
CA LEU A 25 -7.29 1.04 -1.27
C LEU A 25 -8.05 2.27 -1.76
N GLN A 26 -7.35 3.21 -2.42
CA GLN A 26 -7.99 4.40 -2.99
C GLN A 26 -8.78 4.10 -4.27
N ASN A 27 -8.40 3.07 -5.02
CA ASN A 27 -8.97 2.75 -6.34
C ASN A 27 -9.30 1.26 -6.50
N PRO A 28 -10.17 0.68 -5.64
CA PRO A 28 -10.49 -0.76 -5.69
C PRO A 28 -11.24 -1.16 -6.97
N HIS A 29 -11.84 -0.19 -7.66
CA HIS A 29 -12.50 -0.38 -8.96
C HIS A 29 -11.51 -0.48 -10.13
N VAL A 30 -10.23 -0.17 -9.91
CA VAL A 30 -9.15 -0.27 -10.90
C VAL A 30 -8.27 -1.48 -10.60
N PHE A 31 -7.82 -1.61 -9.35
CA PHE A 31 -6.97 -2.71 -8.88
C PHE A 31 -7.75 -3.56 -7.90
N GLY A 32 -8.11 -4.78 -8.30
CA GLY A 32 -8.79 -5.73 -7.42
C GLY A 32 -7.82 -6.56 -6.58
N ASN A 33 -6.53 -6.59 -6.96
CA ASN A 33 -5.50 -7.31 -6.22
C ASN A 33 -4.24 -6.45 -6.04
N VAL A 34 -3.53 -6.69 -4.93
CA VAL A 34 -2.25 -6.06 -4.65
C VAL A 34 -1.23 -7.07 -4.14
N LEU A 35 0.02 -6.96 -4.61
CA LEU A 35 1.18 -7.65 -4.05
C LEU A 35 2.16 -6.63 -3.47
N SER A 36 2.11 -6.42 -2.16
CA SER A 36 3.03 -5.53 -1.44
C SER A 36 4.12 -6.33 -0.75
N MET A 37 5.34 -6.25 -1.28
CA MET A 37 6.49 -7.00 -0.77
C MET A 37 7.36 -6.10 0.10
N SER A 38 7.57 -6.48 1.37
CA SER A 38 8.35 -5.68 2.32
C SER A 38 7.93 -4.21 2.33
N GLY A 39 6.61 -3.95 2.22
CA GLY A 39 6.06 -2.61 2.11
C GLY A 39 6.53 -1.73 3.26
N SER A 40 7.03 -0.54 2.96
CA SER A 40 7.54 0.40 3.98
C SER A 40 6.41 1.04 4.79
N VAL A 41 5.58 0.25 5.48
CA VAL A 41 4.40 0.71 6.23
C VAL A 41 4.74 1.65 7.39
N HIS A 42 5.98 1.64 7.86
CA HIS A 42 6.52 2.57 8.84
C HIS A 42 6.94 3.93 8.24
N TRP A 43 6.96 4.05 6.91
CA TRP A 43 7.34 5.29 6.26
C TRP A 43 6.34 6.38 6.60
N LYS A 44 6.87 7.51 7.05
CA LYS A 44 6.13 8.73 7.35
C LYS A 44 6.94 9.91 6.83
N LYS A 45 6.26 11.02 6.54
CA LYS A 45 6.95 12.28 6.24
C LYS A 45 7.68 12.77 7.49
N ASP A 46 8.77 13.51 7.28
CA ASP A 46 9.63 14.00 8.36
C ASP A 46 8.88 14.90 9.36
N ASP A 47 7.82 15.58 8.91
CA ASP A 47 6.95 16.46 9.71
C ASP A 47 5.76 15.74 10.38
N TYR A 48 5.65 14.40 10.23
CA TYR A 48 4.57 13.63 10.84
C TYR A 48 4.94 13.21 12.27
N GLU A 49 4.40 13.94 13.25
CA GLU A 49 4.72 13.75 14.68
C GLU A 49 3.82 12.74 15.40
N ASN A 50 2.70 12.32 14.81
CA ASN A 50 1.80 11.39 15.47
C ASN A 50 2.43 10.01 15.61
N GLN A 51 2.28 9.43 16.80
CA GLN A 51 2.61 8.04 17.03
C GLN A 51 1.48 7.15 16.53
N ILE A 52 1.85 6.06 15.86
CA ILE A 52 0.91 5.03 15.44
C ILE A 52 1.30 3.73 16.17
N PRO A 53 0.76 3.48 17.39
CA PRO A 53 1.27 2.44 18.28
C PRO A 53 1.31 1.04 17.68
N TRP A 54 0.39 0.71 16.77
CA TRP A 54 0.34 -0.60 16.11
C TRP A 54 1.35 -0.77 14.96
N ILE A 55 1.97 0.32 14.49
CA ILE A 55 3.09 0.31 13.55
C ILE A 55 4.42 0.35 14.32
N GLU A 56 4.50 1.20 15.34
CA GLU A 56 5.75 1.46 16.06
C GLU A 56 6.12 0.36 17.06
N ASN A 57 5.13 -0.39 17.56
CA ASN A 57 5.34 -1.52 18.49
C ASN A 57 5.28 -2.89 17.79
N GLN A 58 5.63 -2.98 16.51
CA GLN A 58 5.76 -4.29 15.85
C GLN A 58 7.05 -4.96 16.32
N ILE A 59 6.93 -5.85 17.31
CA ILE A 59 7.99 -6.71 17.86
C ILE A 59 7.57 -8.17 17.65
#